data_AF-A0A7C4Z2T0-F1
#
_entry.id   AF-A0A7C4Z2T0-F1
#
_cell.length_a   1.000
_cell.length_b   1.000
_cell.length_c   1.000
_cell.angle_alpha   90.00
_cell.angle_beta   90.00
_cell.angle_gamma   90.00
#
_symmetry.space_group_name_H-M   'P 1'
#
loop_
_entity.id
_entity.type
_entity.pdbx_description
1 polymer ?
#
loop_
_entity_poly.entity_id
_entity_poly.type
_entity_poly.pdbx_seq_one_letter_code
_entity_poly.pdbx_strand_id
1 'polypeptide(L)'
;MLVKKALTGLKGQLSEEEFLLGDDFSAGADWFAQVQTEGQLAVDVYQTQNDIVVKAPVAGVEESQIDIVVSSSELTIRGERKEEKEVTDENYHTHECYWGAFSRTVALPVEGDAEGARATFKNGILTVRIPKSKKGQAIKLRVNQ
;
A
#
# COMPACT_ATOMS: atom_id res chain seq x y z
N MET A 1 -11.08 -2.52 25.26
CA MET A 1 -10.63 -2.98 26.60
C MET A 1 -10.55 -4.51 26.66
N LEU A 2 -9.67 -5.14 25.87
CA LEU A 2 -9.64 -6.61 25.76
C LEU A 2 -8.26 -7.22 25.40
N VAL A 3 -7.17 -6.61 25.88
CA VAL A 3 -5.81 -7.20 25.83
C VAL A 3 -5.11 -7.03 27.19
N LYS A 4 -5.80 -7.37 28.29
CA LYS A 4 -5.20 -7.34 29.65
C LYS A 4 -5.42 -8.63 30.44
N LYS A 5 -5.51 -9.78 29.75
CA LYS A 5 -5.67 -11.06 30.44
C LYS A 5 -4.90 -12.20 29.77
N ALA A 6 -3.60 -12.02 29.67
CA ALA A 6 -2.64 -13.11 29.64
C ALA A 6 -1.39 -12.59 30.34
N LEU A 7 -0.71 -13.42 31.12
CA LEU A 7 0.40 -13.10 32.02
C LEU A 7 -0.02 -12.63 33.42
N THR A 8 -0.74 -13.51 34.12
CA THR A 8 -0.66 -13.55 35.59
C THR A 8 -0.54 -15.00 36.00
N GLY A 9 0.70 -15.47 36.09
CA GLY A 9 1.01 -16.83 36.51
C GLY A 9 2.45 -17.17 36.16
N LEU A 10 3.19 -17.64 37.16
CA LEU A 10 4.62 -18.01 37.15
C LEU A 10 5.63 -16.87 37.32
N LYS A 11 5.74 -16.38 38.56
CA LYS A 11 7.06 -16.17 39.18
C LYS A 11 7.46 -17.48 39.87
N GLY A 12 8.60 -18.06 39.49
CA GLY A 12 9.13 -19.26 40.13
C GLY A 12 10.35 -19.88 39.42
N GLN A 13 11.53 -19.30 39.69
CA GLN A 13 12.86 -19.95 39.77
C GLN A 13 13.68 -20.39 38.52
N LEU A 14 14.88 -19.76 38.45
CA LEU A 14 16.20 -20.20 37.92
C LEU A 14 16.40 -20.13 36.38
N SER A 15 17.55 -19.70 35.84
CA SER A 15 18.93 -19.52 36.37
C SER A 15 19.68 -18.38 35.66
N GLU A 16 20.75 -17.94 36.33
CA GLU A 16 21.72 -16.89 35.97
C GLU A 16 22.48 -17.20 34.67
N GLU A 17 22.21 -16.45 33.60
CA GLU A 17 23.17 -16.25 32.50
C GLU A 17 23.02 -14.81 31.95
N GLU A 18 23.15 -13.81 32.84
CA GLU A 18 23.62 -12.50 32.40
C GLU A 18 25.15 -12.50 32.48
N PHE A 19 25.83 -12.49 31.33
CA PHE A 19 27.19 -11.96 31.29
C PHE A 19 27.52 -11.31 29.94
N LEU A 20 27.28 -10.00 29.91
CA LEU A 20 27.95 -8.94 29.15
C LEU A 20 27.74 -8.88 27.63
N LEU A 21 26.96 -7.87 27.20
CA LEU A 21 27.54 -6.67 26.58
C LEU A 21 26.48 -5.56 26.43
N GLY A 22 26.74 -4.44 27.10
CA GLY A 22 26.47 -3.10 26.57
C GLY A 22 25.08 -2.53 26.80
N ASP A 23 25.01 -1.61 27.77
CA ASP A 23 23.94 -0.63 27.92
C ASP A 23 23.68 0.15 26.61
N ASP A 24 22.64 -0.21 25.83
CA ASP A 24 21.89 0.73 24.98
C ASP A 24 20.58 0.13 24.40
N PHE A 25 19.68 -0.38 25.23
CA PHE A 25 18.37 -0.88 24.77
C PHE A 25 17.20 0.02 25.16
N SER A 26 17.43 1.33 25.21
CA SER A 26 16.33 2.33 25.23
C SER A 26 16.07 2.93 23.83
N ALA A 27 16.98 2.76 22.88
CA ALA A 27 16.86 3.31 21.52
C ALA A 27 16.24 2.33 20.50
N GLY A 28 15.84 1.12 20.92
CA GLY A 28 15.27 0.10 20.03
C GLY A 28 13.74 -0.05 20.10
N ALA A 29 13.09 0.48 21.14
CA ALA A 29 11.65 0.36 21.34
C ALA A 29 10.84 1.41 20.57
N ASP A 30 11.48 2.50 20.14
CA ASP A 30 10.84 3.60 19.42
C ASP A 30 10.84 3.43 17.89
N TRP A 31 11.60 2.46 17.35
CA TRP A 31 11.62 2.16 15.90
C TRP A 31 10.37 1.45 15.40
N PHE A 32 9.61 0.81 16.30
CA PHE A 32 8.32 0.20 15.96
C PHE A 32 7.13 1.15 16.17
N ALA A 33 7.36 2.36 16.72
CA ALA A 33 6.31 3.28 17.11
C ALA A 33 5.84 4.23 15.99
N GLN A 34 6.46 4.21 14.80
CA GLN A 34 6.12 5.14 13.70
C GLN A 34 6.10 4.54 12.29
N VAL A 35 5.88 3.22 12.13
CA VAL A 35 5.35 2.75 10.85
C VAL A 35 3.84 2.95 10.89
N GLN A 36 3.38 4.18 10.60
CA GLN A 36 1.98 4.38 10.24
C GLN A 36 1.71 3.44 9.06
N THR A 37 1.01 2.35 9.33
CA THR A 37 0.73 1.35 8.32
C THR A 37 -0.38 1.93 7.44
N GLU A 38 0.01 2.57 6.35
CA GLU A 38 -0.93 3.08 5.34
C GLU A 38 -1.89 1.95 4.93
N GLY A 39 -3.17 2.28 4.78
CA GLY A 39 -4.18 1.34 4.32
C GLY A 39 -3.80 0.76 2.95
N GLN A 40 -3.98 -0.55 2.79
CA GLN A 40 -3.71 -1.20 1.51
C GLN A 40 -4.85 -0.93 0.53
N LEU A 41 -4.59 -0.13 -0.51
CA LEU A 41 -5.57 0.11 -1.56
C LEU A 41 -5.75 -1.16 -2.42
N ALA A 42 -6.99 -1.64 -2.53
CA ALA A 42 -7.36 -2.72 -3.42
C ALA A 42 -7.28 -2.27 -4.88
N VAL A 43 -6.72 -3.11 -5.74
CA VAL A 43 -6.53 -2.81 -7.16
C VAL A 43 -6.76 -4.04 -8.03
N ASP A 44 -7.41 -3.82 -9.18
CA ASP A 44 -7.44 -4.76 -10.29
C ASP A 44 -6.41 -4.32 -11.33
N VAL A 45 -5.64 -5.28 -11.86
CA VAL A 45 -4.63 -5.03 -12.88
C VAL A 45 -4.86 -5.98 -14.04
N TYR A 46 -5.03 -5.43 -15.23
CA TYR A 46 -5.18 -6.21 -16.46
C TYR A 46 -4.58 -5.47 -17.64
N GLN A 47 -4.43 -6.15 -18.77
CA GLN A 47 -3.88 -5.54 -19.99
C GLN A 47 -4.79 -5.78 -21.19
N THR A 48 -4.83 -4.80 -22.08
CA THR A 48 -5.39 -4.93 -23.43
C THR A 48 -4.25 -5.22 -24.41
N GLN A 49 -4.54 -5.18 -25.71
CA GLN A 49 -3.50 -5.24 -26.75
C GLN A 49 -2.48 -4.09 -26.60
N ASN A 50 -2.95 -2.89 -26.25
CA ASN A 50 -2.16 -1.66 -26.30
C ASN A 50 -1.85 -1.06 -24.94
N ASP A 51 -2.63 -1.36 -23.90
CA ASP A 51 -2.54 -0.70 -22.59
C ASP A 51 -2.39 -1.72 -21.46
N ILE A 52 -1.76 -1.28 -20.38
CA ILE A 52 -1.98 -1.79 -19.02
C ILE A 52 -3.06 -0.93 -18.39
N VAL A 53 -3.99 -1.53 -17.66
CA VAL A 53 -5.08 -0.84 -16.99
C VAL A 53 -5.10 -1.24 -15.52
N VAL A 54 -5.07 -0.24 -14.65
CA VAL A 54 -5.22 -0.42 -13.21
C VAL A 54 -6.50 0.25 -12.76
N LYS A 55 -7.33 -0.47 -12.01
CA LYS A 55 -8.57 0.05 -11.42
C LYS A 55 -8.53 -0.06 -9.91
N ALA A 56 -9.02 0.96 -9.22
CA ALA A 56 -9.08 0.99 -7.77
C ALA A 56 -10.37 1.66 -7.27
N PRO A 57 -11.11 1.05 -6.32
CA PRO A 57 -12.18 1.74 -5.61
C PRO A 57 -11.59 2.73 -4.59
N VAL A 58 -11.82 4.02 -4.83
CA VAL A 58 -11.36 5.13 -3.99
C VAL A 58 -12.59 5.97 -3.60
N ALA A 59 -13.49 5.37 -2.81
CA ALA A 59 -14.68 6.06 -2.32
C ALA A 59 -14.33 7.13 -1.27
N GLY A 60 -15.08 8.24 -1.27
CA GLY A 60 -14.99 9.30 -0.26
C GLY A 60 -13.77 10.22 -0.37
N VAL A 61 -13.08 10.22 -1.52
CA VAL A 61 -11.89 11.05 -1.76
C VAL A 61 -12.14 11.93 -2.98
N GLU A 62 -11.80 13.21 -2.90
CA GLU A 62 -11.81 14.10 -4.06
C GLU A 62 -10.65 13.76 -5.01
N GLU A 63 -10.83 13.97 -6.31
CA GLU A 63 -9.80 13.68 -7.32
C GLU A 63 -8.48 14.42 -7.06
N SER A 64 -8.56 15.64 -6.52
CA SER A 64 -7.42 16.50 -6.17
C SER A 64 -6.57 15.93 -5.03
N GLN A 65 -7.10 14.99 -4.26
CA GLN A 65 -6.44 14.37 -3.11
C GLN A 65 -5.86 12.99 -3.43
N ILE A 66 -5.88 12.58 -4.71
CA ILE A 66 -5.29 11.33 -5.17
C ILE A 66 -3.97 11.64 -5.86
N ASP A 67 -2.88 11.13 -5.30
CA ASP A 67 -1.55 11.21 -5.89
C ASP A 67 -1.26 9.95 -6.71
N ILE A 68 -0.78 10.14 -7.94
CA ILE A 68 -0.51 9.06 -8.88
C ILE A 68 0.87 9.27 -9.48
N VAL A 69 1.77 8.31 -9.26
CA VAL A 69 3.12 8.31 -9.81
C VAL A 69 3.27 7.10 -10.72
N VAL A 70 3.64 7.36 -11.98
CA VAL A 70 3.83 6.33 -13.00
C VAL A 70 5.29 6.33 -13.45
N SER A 71 5.91 5.15 -13.47
CA SER A 71 7.20 4.91 -14.11
C SER A 71 7.05 3.88 -15.24
N SER A 72 8.16 3.51 -15.89
CA SER A 72 8.12 2.47 -16.91
C SER A 72 7.81 1.07 -16.36
N SER A 73 8.05 0.82 -15.07
CA SER A 73 7.93 -0.51 -14.46
C SER A 73 6.93 -0.61 -13.33
N GLU A 74 6.44 0.51 -12.80
CA GLU A 74 5.49 0.52 -11.67
C GLU A 74 4.53 1.69 -11.71
N LEU A 75 3.40 1.50 -11.03
CA LEU A 75 2.39 2.52 -10.73
C LEU A 75 2.23 2.60 -9.21
N THR A 76 2.31 3.79 -8.65
CA THR A 76 1.99 4.07 -7.26
C THR A 76 0.75 4.97 -7.18
N ILE A 77 -0.21 4.59 -6.34
CA ILE A 77 -1.42 5.37 -6.04
C ILE A 77 -1.45 5.63 -4.54
N ARG A 78 -1.61 6.90 -4.15
CA ARG A 78 -1.73 7.34 -2.75
C ARG A 78 -2.92 8.27 -2.57
N GLY A 79 -3.38 8.38 -1.34
CA GLY A 79 -4.40 9.34 -0.94
C GLY A 79 -4.82 9.14 0.51
N GLU A 80 -5.85 9.84 0.95
CA GLU A 80 -6.36 9.77 2.32
C GLU A 80 -7.88 9.82 2.34
N ARG A 81 -8.50 8.92 3.12
CA ARG A 81 -9.94 8.96 3.42
C ARG A 81 -10.15 9.64 4.76
N LYS A 82 -10.92 10.73 4.79
CA LYS A 82 -11.22 11.43 6.04
C LYS A 82 -12.44 10.82 6.72
N GLU A 83 -12.32 10.59 8.03
CA GLU A 83 -13.45 10.21 8.88
C GLU A 83 -14.13 11.47 9.42
N GLU A 84 -15.45 11.57 9.25
CA GLU A 84 -16.26 12.51 10.00
C GLU A 84 -16.71 11.82 11.30
N LYS A 85 -16.12 12.23 12.43
CA LYS A 85 -16.47 11.66 13.74
C LYS A 85 -17.80 12.23 14.25
N GLU A 86 -18.88 11.52 13.96
CA GLU A 86 -20.21 11.88 14.45
C GLU A 86 -20.53 11.29 15.83
N VAL A 87 -19.95 10.13 16.16
CA VAL A 87 -20.21 9.39 17.41
C VAL A 87 -18.90 8.90 18.06
N THR A 88 -18.97 8.55 19.35
CA THR A 88 -17.85 7.92 20.06
C THR A 88 -17.73 6.44 19.69
N ASP A 89 -16.53 5.88 19.88
CA ASP A 89 -16.20 4.51 19.51
C ASP A 89 -17.12 3.47 20.19
N GLU A 90 -17.63 3.74 21.40
CA GLU A 90 -18.53 2.82 22.12
C GLU A 90 -19.92 2.71 21.49
N ASN A 91 -20.32 3.69 20.67
CA ASN A 91 -21.63 3.75 20.05
C ASN A 91 -21.68 3.07 18.68
N TYR A 92 -20.54 2.61 18.15
CA TYR A 92 -20.55 1.78 16.95
C TYR A 92 -21.03 0.37 17.27
N HIS A 93 -22.06 -0.09 16.55
CA HIS A 93 -22.38 -1.51 16.50
C HIS A 93 -21.37 -2.28 15.62
N THR A 94 -20.84 -1.65 14.58
CA THR A 94 -19.86 -2.21 13.64
C THR A 94 -19.08 -1.05 12.99
N HIS A 95 -17.77 -1.21 12.84
CA HIS A 95 -16.88 -0.20 12.25
C HIS A 95 -15.87 -0.92 11.34
N GLU A 96 -16.26 -1.10 10.07
CA GLU A 96 -15.47 -1.84 9.06
C GLU A 96 -14.84 -0.92 8.01
N CYS A 97 -15.31 0.32 7.91
CA CYS A 97 -14.78 1.29 6.96
C CYS A 97 -13.37 1.70 7.39
N TYR A 98 -12.43 1.60 6.45
CA TYR A 98 -11.09 2.13 6.65
C TYR A 98 -11.07 3.64 6.42
N TRP A 99 -10.58 4.38 7.41
CA TRP A 99 -10.29 5.80 7.35
C TRP A 99 -8.81 6.05 7.61
N GLY A 100 -8.22 7.00 6.89
CA GLY A 100 -6.79 7.32 6.93
C GLY A 100 -6.11 7.25 5.58
N ALA A 101 -4.78 7.40 5.60
CA ALA A 101 -3.92 7.37 4.42
C ALA A 101 -3.89 5.96 3.81
N PHE A 102 -3.96 5.86 2.49
CA PHE A 102 -3.80 4.61 1.77
C PHE A 102 -2.73 4.72 0.70
N SER A 103 -2.13 3.58 0.37
CA SER A 103 -1.14 3.49 -0.69
C SER A 103 -1.15 2.12 -1.34
N ARG A 104 -0.82 2.09 -2.63
CA ARG A 104 -0.53 0.86 -3.35
C ARG A 104 0.45 1.12 -4.47
N THR A 105 1.55 0.38 -4.45
CA THR A 105 2.46 0.24 -5.58
C THR A 105 2.20 -1.09 -6.29
N VAL A 106 2.12 -1.03 -7.61
CA VAL A 106 1.86 -2.16 -8.50
C VAL A 106 3.00 -2.23 -9.51
N ALA A 107 3.71 -3.36 -9.54
CA ALA A 107 4.63 -3.66 -10.63
C ALA A 107 3.84 -3.87 -11.93
N LEU A 108 4.24 -3.19 -12.99
CA LEU A 108 3.64 -3.33 -14.31
C LEU A 108 4.06 -4.67 -14.93
N PRO A 109 3.13 -5.39 -15.59
CA PRO A 109 3.44 -6.70 -16.17
C PRO A 109 4.36 -6.62 -17.39
N VAL A 110 4.44 -5.45 -18.03
CA VAL A 110 5.34 -5.10 -19.13
C VAL A 110 5.73 -3.63 -18.99
N GLU A 111 6.77 -3.19 -19.71
CA GLU A 111 7.14 -1.78 -19.70
C GLU A 111 6.00 -0.88 -20.21
N GLY A 112 5.67 0.14 -19.42
CA GLY A 112 4.71 1.18 -19.74
C GLY A 112 5.37 2.44 -20.30
N ASP A 113 4.62 3.17 -21.12
CA ASP A 113 4.91 4.54 -21.51
C ASP A 113 4.26 5.50 -20.49
N ALA A 114 5.07 6.00 -19.56
CA ALA A 114 4.62 6.88 -18.49
C ALA A 114 4.12 8.24 -19.02
N GLU A 115 4.73 8.77 -20.09
CA GLU A 115 4.33 10.05 -20.69
C GLU A 115 2.95 9.97 -21.34
N GLY A 116 2.61 8.80 -21.90
CA GLY A 116 1.30 8.52 -22.49
C GLY A 116 0.21 8.09 -21.50
N ALA A 117 0.53 7.98 -20.21
CA ALA A 117 -0.41 7.51 -19.20
C ALA A 117 -1.55 8.51 -18.96
N ARG A 118 -2.73 7.99 -18.65
CA ARG A 118 -3.92 8.80 -18.34
C ARG A 118 -4.72 8.20 -17.19
N ALA A 119 -5.27 9.06 -16.35
CA ALA A 119 -6.17 8.67 -15.26
C ALA A 119 -7.56 9.26 -15.46
N THR A 120 -8.57 8.51 -15.07
CA THR A 120 -9.95 9.00 -14.96
C THR A 120 -10.52 8.58 -13.62
N PHE A 121 -11.25 9.47 -12.97
CA PHE A 121 -11.96 9.18 -11.74
C PHE A 121 -13.45 9.41 -11.94
N LYS A 122 -14.25 8.36 -11.76
CA LYS A 122 -15.70 8.44 -11.95
C LYS A 122 -16.41 7.56 -10.95
N ASN A 123 -17.40 8.12 -10.26
CA ASN A 123 -18.24 7.41 -9.29
C ASN A 123 -17.42 6.64 -8.23
N GLY A 124 -16.34 7.26 -7.71
CA GLY A 124 -15.47 6.64 -6.71
C GLY A 124 -14.54 5.56 -7.24
N ILE A 125 -14.44 5.36 -8.57
CA ILE A 125 -13.51 4.40 -9.18
C ILE A 125 -12.42 5.14 -9.94
N LEU A 126 -11.17 4.94 -9.53
CA LEU A 126 -9.99 5.36 -10.25
C LEU A 126 -9.67 4.33 -11.34
N THR A 127 -9.42 4.80 -12.56
CA THR A 127 -8.91 3.99 -13.66
C THR A 127 -7.69 4.67 -14.25
N VAL A 128 -6.53 4.02 -14.14
CA VAL A 128 -5.28 4.45 -14.76
C VAL A 128 -5.03 3.57 -15.98
N ARG A 129 -4.81 4.18 -17.14
CA ARG A 129 -4.43 3.51 -18.39
C ARG A 129 -3.03 3.94 -18.78
N ILE A 130 -2.16 2.97 -18.95
CA ILE A 130 -0.74 3.17 -19.26
C ILE A 130 -0.49 2.46 -20.59
N PRO A 131 -0.22 3.19 -21.69
CA PRO A 131 0.13 2.55 -22.95
C PRO A 131 1.37 1.67 -22.78
N LYS A 132 1.42 0.54 -23.48
CA LYS A 132 2.60 -0.32 -23.49
C LYS A 132 3.74 0.35 -24.24
N SER A 133 4.94 0.29 -23.68
CA SER A 133 6.14 0.79 -24.32
C SER A 133 6.37 0.08 -25.65
N LYS A 134 6.64 0.86 -26.70
CA LYS A 134 7.03 0.31 -28.01
C LYS A 134 8.51 -0.11 -28.06
N LYS A 135 9.30 0.20 -27.02
CA LYS A 135 10.76 0.01 -27.00
C LYS A 135 11.21 -1.45 -26.82
N GLY A 136 10.29 -2.39 -26.70
CA GLY A 136 10.57 -3.83 -26.53
C GLY A 136 10.14 -4.74 -27.69
N GLN A 137 9.93 -4.23 -28.92
CA GLN A 137 9.62 -5.12 -30.04
C GLN A 137 10.76 -6.11 -30.28
N ALA A 138 10.45 -7.41 -30.16
CA ALA A 138 11.41 -8.48 -30.30
C ALA A 138 12.15 -8.40 -31.65
N ILE A 139 13.48 -8.38 -31.58
CA ILE A 139 14.33 -8.41 -32.77
C ILE A 139 14.48 -9.88 -33.18
N LYS A 140 14.05 -10.20 -34.41
CA LYS A 140 14.29 -11.52 -34.99
C LYS A 140 15.77 -11.66 -35.32
N LEU A 141 16.49 -12.48 -34.55
CA LEU A 141 17.87 -12.83 -34.83
C LEU A 141 17.93 -13.87 -35.96
N ARG A 142 18.81 -13.66 -36.94
CA ARG A 142 19.22 -14.72 -37.89
C ARG A 142 20.53 -15.31 -37.40
N VAL A 143 20.60 -16.64 -37.36
CA VAL A 143 21.85 -17.35 -37.12
C VAL A 143 22.62 -17.37 -38.44
N ASN A 144 23.83 -16.81 -38.44
CA ASN A 144 24.73 -16.89 -39.59
C ASN A 144 25.60 -18.15 -39.44
N GLN A 145 25.75 -18.90 -40.53
CA GLN A 145 26.73 -19.98 -40.69
C GLN A 145 27.95 -19.47 -41.42
#